data_AF-A0AAD5MFZ5-F1
#
_entry.id   AF-A0AAD5MFZ5-F1
#
_cell.length_a   1.000
_cell.length_b   1.000
_cell.length_c   1.000
_cell.angle_alpha   90.00
_cell.angle_beta   90.00
_cell.angle_gamma   90.00
#
_symmetry.space_group_name_H-M   'P 1'
#
loop_
_entity.id
_entity.type
_entity.pdbx_description
1 polymer ?
#
loop_
_entity_poly.entity_id
_entity_poly.type
_entity_poly.pdbx_seq_one_letter_code
_entity_poly.pdbx_strand_id
1 'polypeptide(L)'
;MNASASIYISPATYPVARCDETVVDNFHGTKVADPYRWMEDPDALETRKFVDELNAISEPFLAQAPSRDKIRQRLTELWDYEKYSCPSKRGNFYYYSYNSGLQNQSVIYQQKTLTDKGEIFLDPNTPEGTTSIRISAWTKDGSILAYGLSEKGSDWVTVKFRGAVDKKDLDDVIEGVKHSSLSWMKDNSGLFYCKYPDHKSPNEGTSVEKHKYHSLYFHRMGTSCLEDVLVYDRRDNANYMIEGIVTEDGRLLIIDVSRGCDPYNMLYYYDLSNLSGSIGKIIPTPLFEKLDGKYKYIDHDDSSILVHTNHNAPMFKLIRISLNDGSIKEIVPENPRHMLDWAAPVAGDRLILCYIEDVKNTLYVHDLKSGALLYPIPLKLGSISGFFGKKTLHEMFFSFESFTIPAIIYRVDFASLDRKNAPEIEELRRVNVKGITEDQFTVQQVFFESRDKTMVPMFIVSLKDTLKDSTNPTMLNGYGGFNYSDMPYFSISRLFFVRYFGGVIACANLRGGSEYGENWHLAGTRENKQNVFDDFISAAEYLIDHKYTCSKKLAIHGGSNGGLLVAACSQQRPELYGAVLNRVGVMDMLRFHKFTIGGAWIPEYGNPDVAEDFKFIYKLVYVLLSEFLQF
;
A
#
# COMPACT_ATOMS: atom_id res chain seq x y z
N MET A 1 -21.64 -16.82 -38.43
CA MET A 1 -21.93 -16.29 -37.09
C MET A 1 -22.50 -17.42 -36.27
N ASN A 2 -21.66 -18.18 -35.56
CA ASN A 2 -22.17 -19.14 -34.59
C ASN A 2 -22.67 -18.32 -33.41
N ALA A 3 -23.94 -18.49 -33.05
CA ALA A 3 -24.49 -17.95 -31.82
C ALA A 3 -23.55 -18.37 -30.68
N SER A 4 -22.88 -17.38 -30.06
CA SER A 4 -22.10 -17.61 -28.86
C SER A 4 -23.05 -18.25 -27.86
N ALA A 5 -22.86 -19.54 -27.57
CA ALA A 5 -23.55 -20.17 -26.45
C ALA A 5 -23.31 -19.27 -25.23
N SER A 6 -24.37 -18.74 -24.65
CA SER A 6 -24.27 -17.94 -23.43
C SER A 6 -23.65 -18.82 -22.36
N ILE A 7 -22.43 -18.50 -21.93
CA ILE A 7 -21.77 -19.21 -20.84
C ILE A 7 -22.48 -18.75 -19.57
N TYR A 8 -23.26 -19.64 -18.97
CA TYR A 8 -24.08 -19.38 -17.80
C TYR A 8 -23.97 -20.55 -16.84
N ILE A 9 -23.81 -20.26 -15.55
CA ILE A 9 -23.91 -21.24 -14.47
C ILE A 9 -25.35 -21.21 -13.99
N SER A 10 -26.03 -22.35 -14.04
CA SER A 10 -27.35 -22.46 -13.40
C SER A 10 -27.19 -22.28 -11.89
N PRO A 11 -28.00 -21.42 -11.24
CA PRO A 11 -28.00 -21.28 -9.79
C PRO A 11 -28.23 -22.61 -9.06
N ALA A 12 -28.96 -23.55 -9.69
CA ALA A 12 -29.20 -24.88 -9.16
C ALA A 12 -27.93 -25.77 -9.09
N THR A 13 -26.82 -25.35 -9.71
CA THR A 13 -25.54 -26.06 -9.66
C THR A 13 -24.76 -25.75 -8.39
N TYR A 14 -25.03 -24.63 -7.71
CA TYR A 14 -24.28 -24.27 -6.51
C TYR A 14 -24.55 -25.26 -5.36
N PRO A 15 -23.50 -25.65 -4.60
CA PRO A 15 -23.68 -26.50 -3.44
C PRO A 15 -24.53 -25.79 -2.39
N VAL A 16 -25.44 -26.53 -1.76
CA VAL A 16 -26.23 -26.02 -0.65
C VAL A 16 -25.33 -26.03 0.60
N ALA A 17 -24.97 -24.85 1.09
CA ALA A 17 -24.32 -24.71 2.37
C ALA A 17 -25.28 -25.06 3.51
N ARG A 18 -24.80 -25.78 4.53
CA ARG A 18 -25.61 -26.04 5.72
C ARG A 18 -25.91 -24.72 6.43
N CYS A 19 -27.19 -24.48 6.70
CA CYS A 19 -27.64 -23.38 7.56
C CYS A 19 -27.71 -23.85 9.01
N ASP A 20 -27.02 -23.16 9.91
CA ASP A 20 -27.15 -23.32 11.35
C ASP A 20 -28.04 -22.21 11.93
N GLU A 21 -29.36 -22.41 11.90
CA GLU A 21 -30.33 -21.42 12.38
C GLU A 21 -30.23 -21.13 13.88
N THR A 22 -29.45 -21.93 14.63
CA THR A 22 -29.27 -21.72 16.07
C THR A 22 -28.29 -20.58 16.38
N VAL A 23 -27.47 -20.17 15.41
CA VAL A 23 -26.47 -19.12 15.57
C VAL A 23 -27.11 -17.75 15.36
N VAL A 24 -27.43 -17.08 16.47
CA VAL A 24 -27.98 -15.73 16.50
C VAL A 24 -27.23 -14.90 17.54
N ASP A 25 -26.60 -13.83 17.09
CA ASP A 25 -25.96 -12.85 17.97
C ASP A 25 -26.93 -11.72 18.32
N ASN A 26 -26.76 -11.12 19.50
CA ASN A 26 -27.52 -9.95 19.94
C ASN A 26 -26.59 -8.73 20.03
N PHE A 27 -26.70 -7.84 19.05
CA PHE A 27 -25.98 -6.57 19.02
C PHE A 27 -26.88 -5.46 19.55
N HIS A 28 -26.69 -5.07 20.80
CA HIS A 28 -27.36 -3.90 21.41
C HIS A 28 -28.90 -3.97 21.35
N GLY A 29 -29.47 -5.18 21.44
CA GLY A 29 -30.92 -5.44 21.33
C GLY A 29 -31.37 -5.93 19.96
N THR A 30 -30.54 -5.82 18.93
CA THR A 30 -30.82 -6.30 17.57
C THR A 30 -30.30 -7.73 17.40
N LYS A 31 -31.21 -8.67 17.15
CA LYS A 31 -30.85 -10.06 16.83
C LYS A 31 -30.41 -10.18 15.37
N VAL A 32 -29.23 -10.73 15.15
CA VAL A 32 -28.67 -10.97 13.80
C VAL A 32 -28.30 -12.45 13.68
N ALA A 33 -28.93 -13.16 12.74
CA ALA A 33 -28.60 -14.55 12.46
C ALA A 33 -27.32 -14.65 11.64
N ASP A 34 -26.49 -15.65 11.94
CA ASP A 34 -25.29 -15.97 11.16
C ASP A 34 -25.21 -17.49 10.91
N PRO A 35 -26.05 -18.01 10.00
CA PRO A 35 -26.21 -19.44 9.79
C PRO A 35 -24.98 -20.12 9.19
N TYR A 36 -23.99 -19.36 8.71
CA TYR A 36 -22.78 -19.88 8.07
C TYR A 36 -21.52 -19.68 8.92
N ARG A 37 -21.67 -19.35 10.21
CA ARG A 37 -20.57 -19.17 11.18
C ARG A 37 -19.53 -20.30 11.17
N TRP A 38 -19.94 -21.52 10.83
CA TRP A 38 -19.03 -22.67 10.74
C TRP A 38 -17.93 -22.50 9.69
N MET A 39 -18.12 -21.65 8.68
CA MET A 39 -17.10 -21.35 7.65
C MET A 39 -15.94 -20.49 8.18
N GLU A 40 -16.03 -19.93 9.39
CA GLU A 40 -14.93 -19.19 10.02
C GLU A 40 -13.77 -20.09 10.46
N ASP A 41 -14.00 -21.41 10.54
CA ASP A 41 -12.95 -22.40 10.74
C ASP A 41 -12.47 -22.90 9.35
N PRO A 42 -11.28 -22.46 8.88
CA PRO A 42 -10.75 -22.88 7.58
C PRO A 42 -10.24 -24.33 7.59
N ASP A 43 -9.94 -24.90 8.75
CA ASP A 43 -9.39 -26.26 8.89
C ASP A 43 -10.49 -27.32 9.00
N ALA A 44 -11.70 -26.91 9.36
CA ALA A 44 -12.89 -27.75 9.37
C ALA A 44 -13.05 -28.50 8.03
N LEU A 45 -13.37 -29.79 8.12
CA LEU A 45 -13.60 -30.63 6.95
C LEU A 45 -14.76 -30.12 6.10
N GLU A 46 -15.82 -29.59 6.75
CA GLU A 46 -16.98 -29.02 6.07
C GLU A 46 -16.59 -27.80 5.22
N THR A 47 -15.74 -26.91 5.75
CA THR A 47 -15.29 -25.69 5.05
C THR A 47 -14.45 -26.02 3.84
N ARG A 48 -13.45 -26.89 4.01
CA ARG A 48 -12.60 -27.32 2.89
C ARG A 48 -13.41 -27.98 1.79
N LYS A 49 -14.34 -28.87 2.15
CA LYS A 49 -15.24 -29.51 1.18
C LYS A 49 -16.08 -28.49 0.43
N PHE A 50 -16.66 -27.50 1.11
CA PHE A 50 -17.46 -26.47 0.47
C PHE A 50 -16.64 -25.61 -0.51
N VAL A 51 -15.41 -25.27 -0.14
CA VAL A 51 -14.46 -24.58 -1.04
C VAL A 51 -14.15 -25.41 -2.28
N ASP A 52 -13.88 -26.71 -2.11
CA ASP A 52 -13.61 -27.63 -3.23
C ASP A 52 -14.82 -27.72 -4.18
N GLU A 53 -16.04 -27.78 -3.65
CA GLU A 53 -17.29 -27.79 -4.43
C GLU A 53 -17.49 -26.49 -5.23
N LEU A 54 -17.16 -25.32 -4.64
CA LEU A 54 -17.21 -24.04 -5.35
C LEU A 54 -16.13 -23.93 -6.45
N ASN A 55 -14.93 -24.45 -6.19
CA ASN A 55 -13.84 -24.50 -7.18
C ASN A 55 -14.20 -25.42 -8.36
N ALA A 56 -14.84 -26.56 -8.09
CA ALA A 56 -15.32 -27.50 -9.10
C ALA A 56 -16.37 -26.89 -10.06
N ILE A 57 -17.03 -25.78 -9.66
CA ILE A 57 -17.95 -25.02 -10.52
C ILE A 57 -17.21 -23.91 -11.28
N SER A 58 -16.43 -23.11 -10.55
CA SER A 58 -15.82 -21.89 -11.09
C SER A 58 -14.67 -22.17 -12.04
N GLU A 59 -13.81 -23.15 -11.76
CA GLU A 59 -12.66 -23.47 -12.62
C GLU A 59 -13.10 -23.95 -14.02
N PRO A 60 -14.04 -24.92 -14.17
CA PRO A 60 -14.50 -25.32 -15.50
C PRO A 60 -15.23 -24.20 -16.23
N PHE A 61 -16.01 -23.38 -15.53
CA PHE A 61 -16.68 -22.23 -16.15
C PHE A 61 -15.67 -21.24 -16.74
N LEU A 62 -14.63 -20.89 -15.97
CA LEU A 62 -13.57 -19.99 -16.44
C LEU A 62 -12.72 -20.63 -17.55
N ALA A 63 -12.56 -21.96 -17.55
CA ALA A 63 -11.84 -22.72 -18.57
C ALA A 63 -12.61 -22.78 -19.91
N GLN A 64 -13.94 -22.72 -19.88
CA GLN A 64 -14.81 -22.75 -21.09
C GLN A 64 -14.72 -21.48 -21.93
N ALA A 65 -14.15 -20.38 -21.41
CA ALA A 65 -14.01 -19.14 -22.17
C ALA A 65 -13.20 -19.38 -23.47
N PRO A 66 -13.79 -19.24 -24.68
CA PRO A 66 -13.13 -19.64 -25.93
C PRO A 66 -11.84 -18.88 -26.25
N SER A 67 -11.65 -17.72 -25.61
CA SER A 67 -10.49 -16.87 -25.78
C SER A 67 -9.44 -17.04 -24.67
N ARG A 68 -9.65 -17.91 -23.67
CA ARG A 68 -8.77 -18.01 -22.48
C ARG A 68 -7.31 -18.23 -22.85
N ASP A 69 -7.03 -19.20 -23.72
CA ASP A 69 -5.64 -19.53 -24.08
C ASP A 69 -5.00 -18.45 -24.95
N LYS A 70 -5.77 -17.83 -25.84
CA LYS A 70 -5.31 -16.68 -26.64
C LYS A 70 -5.02 -15.46 -25.75
N ILE A 71 -5.88 -15.20 -24.76
CA ILE A 71 -5.69 -14.16 -23.75
C ILE A 71 -4.41 -14.45 -22.97
N ARG A 72 -4.26 -15.67 -22.46
CA ARG A 72 -3.08 -16.09 -21.69
C ARG A 72 -1.81 -15.90 -22.50
N GLN A 73 -1.75 -16.44 -23.72
CA GLN A 73 -0.59 -16.30 -24.61
C GLN A 73 -0.25 -14.83 -24.84
N ARG A 74 -1.23 -14.03 -25.26
CA ARG A 74 -0.98 -12.62 -25.61
C ARG A 74 -0.65 -11.77 -24.39
N LEU A 75 -1.25 -12.07 -23.24
CA LEU A 75 -0.94 -11.40 -22.00
C LEU A 75 0.48 -11.75 -21.54
N THR A 76 0.89 -13.02 -21.62
CA THR A 76 2.27 -13.45 -21.36
C THR A 76 3.27 -12.74 -22.27
N GLU A 77 3.00 -12.67 -23.59
CA GLU A 77 3.85 -11.94 -24.55
C GLU A 77 4.01 -10.46 -24.20
N LEU A 78 2.97 -9.80 -23.70
CA LEU A 78 3.04 -8.40 -23.28
C LEU A 78 3.69 -8.22 -21.90
N TRP A 79 3.60 -9.22 -21.03
CA TRP A 79 4.22 -9.21 -19.71
C TRP A 79 5.73 -9.50 -19.77
N ASP A 80 6.18 -10.13 -20.85
CA ASP A 80 7.58 -10.46 -21.14
C ASP A 80 8.37 -9.24 -21.61
N TYR A 81 8.62 -8.32 -20.68
CA TYR A 81 9.46 -7.16 -20.84
C TYR A 81 10.31 -6.94 -19.57
N GLU A 82 11.48 -6.37 -19.76
CA GLU A 82 12.39 -6.09 -18.66
C GLU A 82 11.82 -5.07 -17.67
N LYS A 83 11.92 -5.36 -16.37
CA LYS A 83 11.46 -4.49 -15.29
C LYS A 83 12.64 -4.12 -14.41
N TYR A 84 12.72 -2.85 -14.03
CA TYR A 84 13.79 -2.30 -13.21
C TYR A 84 13.23 -1.48 -12.06
N SER A 85 13.76 -1.65 -10.86
CA SER A 85 13.52 -0.70 -9.77
C SER A 85 14.40 0.53 -9.90
N CYS A 86 14.05 1.58 -9.16
CA CYS A 86 14.93 2.71 -8.92
C CYS A 86 16.28 2.23 -8.32
N PRO A 87 17.44 2.66 -8.85
CA PRO A 87 18.74 2.35 -8.27
C PRO A 87 18.92 2.98 -6.89
N SER A 88 19.64 2.28 -6.01
CA SER A 88 20.04 2.80 -4.70
C SER A 88 21.53 2.64 -4.47
N LYS A 89 22.20 3.72 -4.06
CA LYS A 89 23.65 3.72 -3.78
C LYS A 89 23.92 3.31 -2.34
N ARG A 90 24.70 2.24 -2.14
CA ARG A 90 25.08 1.71 -0.82
C ARG A 90 26.57 1.44 -0.82
N GLY A 91 27.32 2.15 0.03
CA GLY A 91 28.77 2.13 0.01
C GLY A 91 29.30 2.44 -1.39
N ASN A 92 30.08 1.49 -1.95
CA ASN A 92 30.73 1.61 -3.24
C ASN A 92 29.91 1.07 -4.43
N PHE A 93 28.67 0.63 -4.21
CA PHE A 93 27.87 -0.02 -5.25
C PHE A 93 26.48 0.62 -5.39
N TYR A 94 25.88 0.38 -6.56
CA TYR A 94 24.46 0.60 -6.80
C TYR A 94 23.73 -0.74 -6.82
N TYR A 95 22.53 -0.73 -6.27
CA TYR A 95 21.64 -1.90 -6.23
C TYR A 95 20.30 -1.56 -6.86
N TYR A 96 19.74 -2.51 -7.60
CA TYR A 96 18.43 -2.41 -8.21
C TYR A 96 17.83 -3.80 -8.39
N SER A 97 16.51 -3.90 -8.33
CA SER A 97 15.81 -5.12 -8.70
C SER A 97 15.62 -5.17 -10.22
N TYR A 98 15.79 -6.34 -10.80
CA TYR A 98 15.59 -6.63 -12.22
C TYR A 98 14.75 -7.88 -12.39
N ASN A 99 13.83 -7.84 -13.34
CA ASN A 99 13.10 -9.01 -13.82
C ASN A 99 13.22 -9.02 -15.34
N SER A 100 13.71 -10.11 -15.91
CA SER A 100 13.89 -10.25 -17.36
C SER A 100 12.57 -10.22 -18.14
N GLY A 101 11.45 -10.51 -17.47
CA GLY A 101 10.11 -10.54 -18.07
C GLY A 101 9.13 -11.31 -17.22
N LEU A 102 9.37 -12.61 -17.11
CA LEU A 102 8.43 -13.59 -16.57
C LEU A 102 8.96 -14.33 -15.33
N GLN A 103 10.05 -13.86 -14.72
CA GLN A 103 10.51 -14.44 -13.46
C GLN A 103 9.43 -14.24 -12.39
N ASN A 104 9.20 -15.26 -11.54
CA ASN A 104 8.20 -15.19 -10.47
C ASN A 104 8.48 -14.01 -9.53
N GLN A 105 9.76 -13.80 -9.21
CA GLN A 105 10.23 -12.67 -8.40
C GLN A 105 11.36 -11.93 -9.12
N SER A 106 11.43 -10.62 -8.90
CA SER A 106 12.57 -9.82 -9.32
C SER A 106 13.82 -10.19 -8.52
N VAL A 107 14.97 -10.16 -9.18
CA VAL A 107 16.29 -10.46 -8.62
C VAL A 107 17.01 -9.15 -8.29
N ILE A 108 17.71 -9.08 -7.17
CA ILE A 108 18.52 -7.90 -6.82
C ILE A 108 19.88 -8.01 -7.52
N TYR A 109 20.22 -6.98 -8.27
CA TYR A 109 21.50 -6.81 -8.95
C TYR A 109 22.37 -5.77 -8.24
N GLN A 110 23.68 -5.91 -8.41
CA GLN A 110 24.71 -4.99 -7.93
C GLN A 110 25.59 -4.55 -9.09
N GLN A 111 25.95 -3.26 -9.12
CA GLN A 111 26.89 -2.69 -10.10
C GLN A 111 27.79 -1.64 -9.44
N LYS A 112 29.02 -1.45 -9.92
CA LYS A 112 29.95 -0.45 -9.34
C LYS A 112 29.66 0.95 -9.86
N THR A 113 29.44 1.09 -11.16
CA THR A 113 28.98 2.33 -11.79
C THR A 113 27.56 2.15 -12.35
N LEU A 114 26.90 3.26 -12.71
CA LEU A 114 25.56 3.23 -13.29
C LEU A 114 25.53 2.62 -14.70
N THR A 115 26.67 2.60 -15.40
CA THR A 115 26.82 2.09 -16.76
C THR A 115 27.36 0.66 -16.82
N ASP A 116 27.87 0.14 -15.70
CA ASP A 116 28.39 -1.23 -15.65
C ASP A 116 27.26 -2.24 -15.88
N LYS A 117 27.62 -3.41 -16.40
CA LYS A 117 26.70 -4.54 -16.39
C LYS A 117 26.53 -5.03 -14.95
N GLY A 118 25.31 -4.97 -14.42
CA GLY A 118 25.02 -5.51 -13.10
C GLY A 118 25.22 -7.02 -13.01
N GLU A 119 25.62 -7.47 -11.82
CA GLU A 119 25.75 -8.87 -11.44
C GLU A 119 24.67 -9.24 -10.43
N ILE A 120 24.25 -10.51 -10.40
CA ILE A 120 23.29 -10.98 -9.39
C ILE A 120 23.92 -10.80 -8.01
N PHE A 121 23.15 -10.14 -7.13
CA PHE A 121 23.46 -10.00 -5.71
C PHE A 121 22.64 -10.98 -4.88
N LEU A 122 21.33 -11.01 -5.08
CA LEU A 122 20.39 -11.88 -4.37
C LEU A 122 19.23 -12.29 -5.29
N ASP A 123 19.02 -13.59 -5.46
CA ASP A 123 17.89 -14.17 -6.20
C ASP A 123 16.94 -14.86 -5.21
N PRO A 124 15.72 -14.33 -5.00
CA PRO A 124 14.75 -14.95 -4.09
C PRO A 124 13.93 -16.08 -4.74
N ASN A 125 14.11 -16.35 -6.04
CA ASN A 125 13.32 -17.37 -6.72
C ASN A 125 13.68 -18.78 -6.21
N THR A 126 12.68 -19.47 -5.67
CA THR A 126 12.70 -20.91 -5.42
C THR A 126 12.10 -21.66 -6.62
N PRO A 127 12.27 -22.99 -6.76
CA PRO A 127 11.62 -23.77 -7.81
C PRO A 127 10.10 -23.57 -7.87
N GLU A 128 9.46 -23.41 -6.71
CA GLU A 128 8.02 -23.14 -6.59
C GLU A 128 7.67 -21.67 -6.84
N GLY A 129 8.63 -20.74 -6.73
CA GLY A 129 8.44 -19.30 -6.96
C GLY A 129 7.59 -18.58 -5.92
N THR A 130 7.30 -19.23 -4.78
CA THR A 130 6.36 -18.72 -3.74
C THR A 130 7.04 -17.95 -2.62
N THR A 131 8.37 -17.85 -2.63
CA THR A 131 9.14 -17.07 -1.66
C THR A 131 9.38 -15.66 -2.20
N SER A 132 9.22 -14.63 -1.38
CA SER A 132 9.45 -13.23 -1.77
C SER A 132 10.20 -12.45 -0.69
N ILE A 133 10.94 -11.40 -1.11
CA ILE A 133 11.57 -10.46 -0.18
C ILE A 133 10.50 -9.45 0.26
N ARG A 134 10.18 -9.44 1.56
CA ARG A 134 9.14 -8.58 2.15
C ARG A 134 9.69 -7.27 2.71
N ILE A 135 10.85 -7.34 3.37
CA ILE A 135 11.49 -6.21 4.06
C ILE A 135 13.00 -6.27 3.83
N SER A 136 13.67 -5.12 3.84
CA SER A 136 15.12 -5.08 3.79
C SER A 136 15.67 -3.79 4.37
N ALA A 137 16.89 -3.84 4.90
CA ALA A 137 17.62 -2.66 5.35
C ALA A 137 19.12 -2.85 5.19
N TRP A 138 19.78 -1.81 4.66
CA TRP A 138 21.23 -1.74 4.56
C TRP A 138 21.81 -1.11 5.82
N THR A 139 22.99 -1.59 6.23
CA THR A 139 23.85 -0.83 7.13
C THR A 139 24.13 0.57 6.57
N LYS A 140 24.49 1.52 7.43
CA LYS A 140 24.69 2.92 7.02
C LYS A 140 25.83 3.06 5.99
N ASP A 141 26.88 2.25 6.15
CA ASP A 141 28.02 2.15 5.23
C ASP A 141 27.76 1.28 3.99
N GLY A 142 26.64 0.54 3.94
CA GLY A 142 26.29 -0.36 2.84
C GLY A 142 27.07 -1.68 2.81
N SER A 143 27.75 -2.06 3.89
CA SER A 143 28.51 -3.31 3.98
C SER A 143 27.65 -4.58 4.11
N ILE A 144 26.47 -4.49 4.73
CA ILE A 144 25.57 -5.64 4.98
C ILE A 144 24.13 -5.27 4.61
N LEU A 145 23.44 -6.19 3.93
CA LEU A 145 21.99 -6.19 3.73
C LEU A 145 21.33 -7.14 4.72
N ALA A 146 20.42 -6.63 5.56
CA ALA A 146 19.39 -7.46 6.19
C ALA A 146 18.21 -7.59 5.21
N TYR A 147 17.72 -8.80 4.97
CA TYR A 147 16.58 -9.05 4.08
C TYR A 147 15.65 -10.11 4.68
N GLY A 148 14.35 -9.82 4.66
CA GLY A 148 13.30 -10.68 5.19
C GLY A 148 12.57 -11.43 4.09
N LEU A 149 12.48 -12.75 4.23
CA LEU A 149 11.77 -13.63 3.31
C LEU A 149 10.40 -14.04 3.88
N SER A 150 9.40 -14.10 3.00
CA SER A 150 8.08 -14.66 3.30
C SER A 150 7.72 -15.76 2.31
N GLU A 151 7.03 -16.79 2.77
CA GLU A 151 6.60 -17.93 1.95
C GLU A 151 5.10 -17.92 1.71
N LYS A 152 4.68 -18.30 0.49
CA LYS A 152 3.27 -18.48 0.09
C LYS A 152 2.38 -17.26 0.36
N GLY A 153 2.97 -16.06 0.39
CA GLY A 153 2.27 -14.81 0.65
C GLY A 153 1.92 -14.54 2.13
N SER A 154 2.48 -15.31 3.07
CA SER A 154 2.35 -15.04 4.50
C SER A 154 2.94 -13.68 4.89
N ASP A 155 2.37 -13.04 5.92
CA ASP A 155 2.93 -11.83 6.52
C ASP A 155 4.08 -12.13 7.51
N TRP A 156 4.30 -13.40 7.84
CA TRP A 156 5.45 -13.83 8.63
C TRP A 156 6.74 -13.75 7.82
N VAL A 157 7.80 -13.27 8.47
CA VAL A 157 9.09 -12.98 7.86
C VAL A 157 10.21 -13.65 8.65
N THR A 158 11.13 -14.28 7.91
CA THR A 158 12.44 -14.70 8.42
C THR A 158 13.51 -13.77 7.86
N VAL A 159 14.22 -13.05 8.74
CA VAL A 159 15.29 -12.12 8.37
C VAL A 159 16.63 -12.83 8.33
N LYS A 160 17.36 -12.62 7.23
CA LYS A 160 18.72 -13.09 6.99
C LYS A 160 19.63 -11.91 6.66
N PHE A 161 20.94 -12.13 6.68
CA PHE A 161 21.95 -11.09 6.48
C PHE A 161 22.91 -11.49 5.37
N ARG A 162 23.36 -10.53 4.55
CA ARG A 162 24.24 -10.77 3.40
C ARG A 162 25.30 -9.70 3.23
N GLY A 163 26.56 -10.13 3.07
CA GLY A 163 27.70 -9.25 2.81
C GLY A 163 27.64 -8.63 1.41
N ALA A 164 27.94 -7.33 1.32
CA ALA A 164 27.91 -6.58 0.06
C ALA A 164 29.01 -6.99 -0.93
N VAL A 165 30.20 -7.33 -0.42
CA VAL A 165 31.39 -7.57 -1.26
C VAL A 165 31.51 -9.04 -1.67
N ASP A 166 31.41 -9.96 -0.71
CA ASP A 166 31.55 -11.40 -0.95
C ASP A 166 30.26 -12.07 -1.43
N LYS A 167 29.12 -11.37 -1.30
CA LYS A 167 27.78 -11.85 -1.66
C LYS A 167 27.46 -13.16 -0.96
N LYS A 168 27.86 -13.29 0.31
CA LYS A 168 27.55 -14.47 1.14
C LYS A 168 26.58 -14.10 2.23
N ASP A 169 25.69 -15.04 2.54
CA ASP A 169 24.84 -14.90 3.71
C ASP A 169 25.69 -15.13 4.96
N LEU A 170 25.38 -14.38 6.02
CA LEU A 170 25.94 -14.56 7.36
C LEU A 170 25.14 -15.61 8.14
N ASP A 171 25.68 -16.05 9.28
CA ASP A 171 25.10 -17.13 10.08
C ASP A 171 23.84 -16.70 10.86
N ASP A 172 23.69 -15.41 11.15
CA ASP A 172 22.56 -14.85 11.88
C ASP A 172 21.22 -15.03 11.14
N VAL A 173 20.18 -15.42 11.87
CA VAL A 173 18.80 -15.59 11.38
C VAL A 173 17.81 -15.14 12.47
N ILE A 174 16.83 -14.32 12.09
CA ILE A 174 15.74 -13.88 12.97
C ILE A 174 14.40 -14.38 12.43
N GLU A 175 13.74 -15.24 13.19
CA GLU A 175 12.41 -15.78 12.86
C GLU A 175 11.29 -15.03 13.59
N GLY A 176 10.05 -15.18 13.11
CA GLY A 176 8.87 -14.63 13.77
C GLY A 176 8.74 -13.11 13.67
N VAL A 177 9.36 -12.50 12.67
CA VAL A 177 9.19 -11.07 12.37
C VAL A 177 7.86 -10.88 11.64
N LYS A 178 7.10 -9.85 12.01
CA LYS A 178 5.82 -9.52 11.36
C LYS A 178 5.48 -8.06 11.63
N HIS A 179 4.98 -7.35 10.62
CA HIS A 179 4.63 -5.92 10.73
C HIS A 179 5.78 -5.05 11.26
N SER A 180 6.99 -5.24 10.72
CA SER A 180 8.22 -4.61 11.21
C SER A 180 8.96 -3.89 10.09
N SER A 181 9.53 -2.73 10.40
CA SER A 181 10.70 -2.18 9.70
C SER A 181 12.00 -2.76 10.29
N LEU A 182 13.13 -2.57 9.61
CA LEU A 182 14.45 -3.00 10.06
C LEU A 182 15.36 -1.77 10.17
N SER A 183 16.05 -1.58 11.31
CA SER A 183 16.91 -0.41 11.51
C SER A 183 18.25 -0.76 12.15
N TRP A 184 19.34 -0.51 11.41
CA TRP A 184 20.69 -0.81 11.86
C TRP A 184 21.23 0.23 12.84
N MET A 185 21.94 -0.24 13.86
CA MET A 185 22.91 0.60 14.58
C MET A 185 23.99 1.10 13.61
N LYS A 186 24.47 2.32 13.81
CA LYS A 186 25.46 2.95 12.91
C LYS A 186 26.80 2.22 12.88
N ASP A 187 27.16 1.55 13.97
CA ASP A 187 28.38 0.75 14.11
C ASP A 187 28.23 -0.69 13.58
N ASN A 188 27.07 -1.01 12.98
CA ASN A 188 26.71 -2.33 12.46
C ASN A 188 26.70 -3.45 13.52
N SER A 189 26.69 -3.11 14.82
CA SER A 189 26.69 -4.09 15.92
C SER A 189 25.39 -4.93 16.00
N GLY A 190 24.31 -4.44 15.40
CA GLY A 190 23.02 -5.12 15.41
C GLY A 190 21.89 -4.32 14.78
N LEU A 191 20.69 -4.91 14.86
CA LEU A 191 19.50 -4.50 14.12
C LEU A 191 18.29 -4.42 15.06
N PHE A 192 17.57 -3.30 15.01
CA PHE A 192 16.24 -3.17 15.60
C PHE A 192 15.18 -3.76 14.66
N TYR A 193 14.26 -4.52 15.25
CA TYR A 193 13.12 -5.13 14.56
C TYR A 193 11.97 -5.34 15.54
N CYS A 194 10.79 -5.70 15.05
CA CYS A 194 9.60 -5.90 15.86
C CYS A 194 8.98 -7.29 15.64
N LYS A 195 8.34 -7.80 16.69
CA LYS A 195 7.62 -9.08 16.68
C LYS A 195 6.47 -9.09 17.69
N TYR A 196 5.69 -10.18 17.66
CA TYR A 196 4.63 -10.48 18.64
C TYR A 196 5.15 -11.52 19.65
N PRO A 197 5.62 -11.10 20.84
CA PRO A 197 6.33 -11.97 21.76
C PRO A 197 5.49 -13.11 22.35
N ASP A 198 4.17 -12.93 22.39
CA ASP A 198 3.25 -13.88 23.02
C ASP A 198 2.63 -14.86 22.02
N HIS A 199 3.02 -14.80 20.74
CA HIS A 199 2.51 -15.70 19.69
C HIS A 199 3.22 -17.05 19.72
N LYS A 200 2.46 -18.15 19.65
CA LYS A 200 2.97 -19.51 19.92
C LYS A 200 3.78 -20.14 18.79
N SER A 201 3.57 -19.72 17.53
CA SER A 201 4.22 -20.34 16.37
C SER A 201 4.63 -19.29 15.33
N PRO A 202 5.90 -19.19 14.92
CA PRO A 202 6.37 -18.14 14.02
C PRO A 202 5.87 -18.26 12.56
N ASN A 203 5.15 -19.32 12.18
CA ASN A 203 4.93 -19.68 10.77
C ASN A 203 3.49 -20.09 10.36
N GLU A 204 2.48 -19.80 11.16
CA GLU A 204 1.08 -20.13 10.81
C GLU A 204 0.43 -19.02 9.97
N GLY A 205 0.52 -19.13 8.64
CA GLY A 205 -0.12 -18.21 7.70
C GLY A 205 -1.64 -18.38 7.57
N THR A 206 -2.19 -19.52 8.03
CA THR A 206 -3.63 -19.83 7.98
C THR A 206 -4.36 -19.52 9.29
N SER A 207 -3.64 -19.15 10.35
CA SER A 207 -4.23 -18.86 11.66
C SER A 207 -5.08 -17.60 11.63
N VAL A 208 -6.25 -17.67 12.26
CA VAL A 208 -7.15 -16.53 12.48
C VAL A 208 -6.92 -15.81 13.82
N GLU A 209 -5.91 -16.24 14.60
CA GLU A 209 -5.63 -15.69 15.93
C GLU A 209 -5.33 -14.18 15.90
N LYS A 210 -5.83 -13.48 16.91
CA LYS A 210 -5.60 -12.05 17.08
C LYS A 210 -4.20 -11.80 17.65
N HIS A 211 -3.36 -11.07 16.91
CA HIS A 211 -2.03 -10.66 17.36
C HIS A 211 -2.10 -9.44 18.32
N LYS A 212 -1.34 -9.44 19.41
CA LYS A 212 -1.35 -8.42 20.46
C LYS A 212 0.04 -8.07 20.99
N TYR A 213 0.20 -6.86 21.53
CA TYR A 213 1.43 -6.39 22.19
C TYR A 213 2.67 -6.43 21.28
N HIS A 214 2.56 -5.83 20.10
CA HIS A 214 3.69 -5.65 19.20
C HIS A 214 4.82 -4.90 19.90
N SER A 215 6.05 -5.42 19.79
CA SER A 215 7.16 -5.00 20.64
C SER A 215 8.44 -4.83 19.84
N LEU A 216 9.25 -3.82 20.21
CA LEU A 216 10.54 -3.52 19.60
C LEU A 216 11.65 -4.31 20.28
N TYR A 217 12.43 -5.03 19.48
CA TYR A 217 13.56 -5.86 19.87
C TYR A 217 14.85 -5.37 19.22
N PHE A 218 15.97 -5.76 19.80
CA PHE A 218 17.31 -5.58 19.23
C PHE A 218 18.02 -6.93 19.12
N HIS A 219 18.46 -7.22 17.90
CA HIS A 219 19.31 -8.36 17.59
C HIS A 219 20.78 -7.92 17.52
N ARG A 220 21.65 -8.58 18.29
CA ARG A 220 23.09 -8.36 18.24
C ARG A 220 23.73 -9.33 17.25
N MET A 221 24.52 -8.83 16.31
CA MET A 221 25.20 -9.67 15.34
C MET A 221 26.11 -10.70 16.02
N GLY A 222 26.14 -11.92 15.49
CA GLY A 222 26.88 -13.06 16.01
C GLY A 222 26.22 -13.76 17.20
N THR A 223 24.90 -13.57 17.40
CA THR A 223 24.16 -14.22 18.51
C THR A 223 22.92 -14.95 18.04
N SER A 224 22.37 -15.84 18.89
CA SER A 224 21.07 -16.44 18.61
C SER A 224 19.96 -15.40 18.76
N CYS A 225 18.95 -15.43 17.89
CA CYS A 225 17.76 -14.56 18.02
C CYS A 225 16.93 -14.84 19.29
N LEU A 226 17.18 -15.96 19.98
CA LEU A 226 16.63 -16.25 21.31
C LEU A 226 17.22 -15.36 22.41
N GLU A 227 18.38 -14.76 22.16
CA GLU A 227 19.05 -13.81 23.06
C GLU A 227 18.66 -12.35 22.78
N ASP A 228 17.81 -12.11 21.78
CA ASP A 228 17.42 -10.76 21.37
C ASP A 228 16.72 -10.01 22.51
N VAL A 229 17.12 -8.75 22.67
CA VAL A 229 16.71 -7.93 23.81
C VAL A 229 15.40 -7.22 23.51
N LEU A 230 14.43 -7.32 24.43
CA LEU A 230 13.24 -6.46 24.40
C LEU A 230 13.65 -5.02 24.74
N VAL A 231 13.55 -4.13 23.75
CA VAL A 231 13.96 -2.71 23.86
C VAL A 231 12.81 -1.87 24.40
N TYR A 232 11.62 -2.02 23.83
CA TYR A 232 10.46 -1.22 24.20
C TYR A 232 9.14 -1.94 23.87
N ASP A 233 8.17 -1.85 24.78
CA ASP A 233 6.82 -2.36 24.63
C ASP A 233 5.78 -1.48 25.32
N ARG A 234 4.52 -1.64 24.93
CA ARG A 234 3.36 -0.93 25.50
C ARG A 234 2.30 -1.91 25.96
N ARG A 235 2.52 -2.48 27.15
CA ARG A 235 1.62 -3.47 27.76
C ARG A 235 0.30 -2.86 28.27
N ASP A 236 0.20 -1.54 28.31
CA ASP A 236 -1.02 -0.79 28.59
C ASP A 236 -2.06 -0.87 27.47
N ASN A 237 -1.67 -1.19 26.23
CA ASN A 237 -2.63 -1.35 25.14
C ASN A 237 -2.21 -2.47 24.17
N ALA A 238 -3.05 -3.51 24.10
CA ALA A 238 -2.80 -4.69 23.27
C ALA A 238 -2.79 -4.42 21.75
N ASN A 239 -3.36 -3.30 21.29
CA ASN A 239 -3.49 -2.97 19.86
C ASN A 239 -2.44 -1.95 19.38
N TYR A 240 -1.52 -1.49 20.25
CA TYR A 240 -0.43 -0.64 19.78
C TYR A 240 0.56 -1.42 18.93
N MET A 241 0.98 -0.77 17.85
CA MET A 241 2.08 -1.18 16.99
C MET A 241 3.25 -0.22 17.23
N ILE A 242 4.45 -0.74 17.12
CA ILE A 242 5.69 -0.04 17.49
C ILE A 242 6.65 -0.22 16.33
N GLU A 243 7.33 0.85 15.93
CA GLU A 243 8.49 0.80 15.05
C GLU A 243 9.64 1.59 15.64
N GLY A 244 10.87 1.24 15.26
CA GLY A 244 12.10 1.90 15.70
C GLY A 244 13.03 2.22 14.53
N ILE A 245 13.48 3.48 14.44
CA ILE A 245 14.39 3.94 13.38
C ILE A 245 15.58 4.67 14.01
N VAL A 246 16.79 4.21 13.71
CA VAL A 246 18.04 4.88 14.08
C VAL A 246 18.36 6.00 13.08
N THR A 247 18.62 7.20 13.60
CA THR A 247 18.97 8.38 12.82
C THR A 247 20.25 8.17 11.99
N GLU A 248 20.44 8.96 10.92
CA GLU A 248 21.58 8.77 10.00
C GLU A 248 22.93 8.99 10.69
N ASP A 249 22.98 9.86 11.69
CA ASP A 249 24.17 10.10 12.50
C ASP A 249 24.38 9.05 13.61
N GLY A 250 23.42 8.13 13.81
CA GLY A 250 23.45 7.06 14.81
C GLY A 250 23.11 7.50 16.24
N ARG A 251 22.75 8.76 16.46
CA ARG A 251 22.57 9.30 17.82
C ARG A 251 21.22 8.94 18.42
N LEU A 252 20.13 9.03 17.67
CA LEU A 252 18.79 8.86 18.21
C LEU A 252 18.14 7.59 17.67
N LEU A 253 17.42 6.87 18.54
CA LEU A 253 16.41 5.91 18.18
C LEU A 253 15.05 6.61 18.23
N ILE A 254 14.45 6.85 17.06
CA ILE A 254 13.08 7.36 16.93
C ILE A 254 12.11 6.19 17.05
N ILE A 255 11.09 6.33 17.89
CA ILE A 255 10.11 5.28 18.15
C ILE A 255 8.72 5.80 17.77
N ASP A 256 8.12 5.15 16.79
CA ASP A 256 6.74 5.38 16.38
C ASP A 256 5.83 4.41 17.15
N VAL A 257 4.74 4.92 17.70
CA VAL A 257 3.69 4.09 18.30
C VAL A 257 2.35 4.44 17.68
N SER A 258 1.85 3.56 16.82
CA SER A 258 0.54 3.67 16.16
C SER A 258 -0.48 2.72 16.79
N ARG A 259 -1.76 2.87 16.44
CA ARG A 259 -2.84 1.99 16.90
C ARG A 259 -3.60 1.45 15.69
N GLY A 260 -3.25 0.24 15.28
CA GLY A 260 -3.85 -0.36 14.08
C GLY A 260 -3.64 0.50 12.83
N CYS A 261 -4.70 0.75 12.08
CA CYS A 261 -4.71 1.62 10.91
C CYS A 261 -5.17 3.05 11.22
N ASP A 262 -5.08 3.50 12.48
CA ASP A 262 -5.27 4.91 12.81
C ASP A 262 -4.37 5.77 11.89
N PRO A 263 -4.87 6.87 11.31
CA PRO A 263 -4.04 7.79 10.54
C PRO A 263 -3.03 8.55 11.42
N TYR A 264 -3.03 8.32 12.74
CA TYR A 264 -2.27 9.04 13.75
C TYR A 264 -1.32 8.13 14.50
N ASN A 265 -0.28 8.71 15.07
CA ASN A 265 0.73 8.01 15.85
C ASN A 265 1.24 8.90 16.97
N MET A 266 1.84 8.28 17.97
CA MET A 266 2.69 8.94 18.95
C MET A 266 4.15 8.79 18.50
N LEU A 267 4.98 9.78 18.82
CA LEU A 267 6.38 9.79 18.45
C LEU A 267 7.25 10.04 19.67
N TYR A 268 8.26 9.20 19.86
CA TYR A 268 9.22 9.28 20.95
C TYR A 268 10.64 9.22 20.39
N TYR A 269 11.62 9.56 21.21
CA TYR A 269 13.03 9.36 20.89
C TYR A 269 13.82 8.89 22.10
N TYR A 270 14.93 8.23 21.85
CA TYR A 270 15.92 7.89 22.86
C TYR A 270 17.31 8.24 22.34
N ASP A 271 18.10 8.97 23.14
CA ASP A 271 19.50 9.26 22.80
C ASP A 271 20.37 8.04 23.12
N LEU A 272 20.83 7.36 22.07
CA LEU A 272 21.61 6.12 22.16
C LEU A 272 22.99 6.37 22.79
N SER A 273 23.48 7.62 22.83
CA SER A 273 24.71 7.95 23.56
C SER A 273 24.60 7.78 25.07
N ASN A 274 23.38 7.69 25.61
CA ASN A 274 23.13 7.43 27.02
C ASN A 274 23.33 5.94 27.41
N LEU A 275 23.57 5.05 26.44
CA LEU A 275 23.81 3.64 26.73
C LEU A 275 25.21 3.45 27.36
N SER A 276 25.24 2.99 28.60
CA SER A 276 26.46 2.54 29.28
C SER A 276 26.69 1.04 29.05
N GLY A 277 26.91 0.62 27.81
CA GLY A 277 27.16 -0.79 27.45
C GLY A 277 26.21 -1.33 26.38
N SER A 278 25.74 -2.57 26.55
CA SER A 278 24.82 -3.22 25.61
C SER A 278 23.41 -2.64 25.68
N ILE A 279 22.70 -2.67 24.56
CA ILE A 279 21.29 -2.26 24.48
C ILE A 279 20.46 -3.11 25.45
N GLY A 280 19.66 -2.43 26.27
CA GLY A 280 18.69 -2.99 27.20
C GLY A 280 17.29 -2.48 26.91
N LYS A 281 16.36 -2.72 27.83
CA LYS A 281 15.05 -2.04 27.83
C LYS A 281 15.25 -0.56 28.12
N ILE A 282 14.61 0.31 27.33
CA ILE A 282 14.76 1.78 27.42
C ILE A 282 13.46 2.45 27.88
N ILE A 283 13.60 3.69 28.35
CA ILE A 283 12.50 4.62 28.60
C ILE A 283 12.68 5.79 27.64
N PRO A 284 11.91 5.88 26.55
CA PRO A 284 12.09 6.95 25.57
C PRO A 284 11.41 8.25 26.03
N THR A 285 11.94 9.38 25.57
CA THR A 285 11.38 10.72 25.79
C THR A 285 10.28 11.00 24.76
N PRO A 286 9.08 11.45 25.17
CA PRO A 286 8.01 11.78 24.23
C PRO A 286 8.32 13.05 23.43
N LEU A 287 8.03 13.03 22.13
CA LEU A 287 7.87 14.23 21.29
C LEU A 287 6.39 14.56 21.12
N PHE A 288 5.60 13.53 20.83
CA PHE A 288 4.14 13.60 20.71
C PHE A 288 3.53 12.38 21.39
N GLU A 289 2.74 12.60 22.43
CA GLU A 289 2.17 11.54 23.28
C GLU A 289 0.67 11.30 23.03
N LYS A 290 0.11 11.97 22.02
CA LYS A 290 -1.31 11.87 21.65
C LYS A 290 -1.46 11.33 20.23
N LEU A 291 -2.58 10.65 20.01
CA LEU A 291 -3.03 10.22 18.68
C LEU A 291 -3.92 11.33 18.08
N ASP A 292 -3.35 12.51 17.86
CA ASP A 292 -4.03 13.72 17.36
C ASP A 292 -3.42 14.28 16.06
N GLY A 293 -2.51 13.51 15.46
CA GLY A 293 -1.89 13.79 14.18
C GLY A 293 -0.98 12.64 13.78
N LYS A 294 -0.63 12.63 12.50
CA LYS A 294 0.47 11.84 11.98
C LYS A 294 1.76 12.62 12.23
N TYR A 295 2.80 11.95 12.70
CA TYR A 295 4.12 12.53 12.96
C TYR A 295 5.19 11.61 12.40
N LYS A 296 5.75 11.96 11.26
CA LYS A 296 6.80 11.17 10.59
C LYS A 296 8.14 11.89 10.68
N TYR A 297 9.14 11.24 11.27
CA TYR A 297 10.52 11.72 11.26
C TYR A 297 11.06 11.86 9.83
N ILE A 298 11.70 13.00 9.53
CA ILE A 298 12.31 13.30 8.22
C ILE A 298 13.83 13.47 8.34
N ASP A 299 14.27 14.31 9.26
CA ASP A 299 15.69 14.66 9.47
C ASP A 299 15.89 15.20 10.89
N HIS A 300 17.14 15.42 11.30
CA HIS A 300 17.48 16.12 12.53
C HIS A 300 18.78 16.90 12.40
N ASP A 301 19.02 17.77 13.37
CA ASP A 301 20.35 18.31 13.71
C ASP A 301 20.61 18.12 15.21
N ASP A 302 21.72 18.66 15.71
CA ASP A 302 22.15 18.51 17.11
C ASP A 302 21.09 18.94 18.13
N SER A 303 20.19 19.85 17.73
CA SER A 303 19.27 20.55 18.61
C SER A 303 17.79 20.35 18.27
N SER A 304 17.46 19.72 17.14
CA SER A 304 16.08 19.68 16.66
C SER A 304 15.78 18.52 15.71
N ILE A 305 14.51 18.12 15.64
CA ILE A 305 13.99 17.11 14.71
C ILE A 305 13.01 17.76 13.73
N LEU A 306 13.15 17.44 12.44
CA LEU A 306 12.22 17.79 11.37
C LEU A 306 11.17 16.68 11.23
N VAL A 307 9.89 17.06 11.32
CA VAL A 307 8.74 16.16 11.32
C VAL A 307 7.75 16.57 10.23
N HIS A 308 7.27 15.58 9.47
CA HIS A 308 6.13 15.69 8.56
C HIS A 308 4.84 15.36 9.31
N THR A 309 3.87 16.27 9.31
CA THR A 309 2.67 16.13 10.13
C THR A 309 1.42 16.74 9.52
N ASN A 310 0.26 16.16 9.84
CA ASN A 310 -1.06 16.73 9.55
C ASN A 310 -1.75 17.33 10.79
N HIS A 311 -1.05 17.45 11.93
CA HIS A 311 -1.63 18.03 13.13
C HIS A 311 -2.04 19.50 12.89
N ASN A 312 -3.34 19.77 12.94
CA ASN A 312 -3.98 21.03 12.54
C ASN A 312 -3.59 21.48 11.11
N ALA A 313 -3.35 20.52 10.21
CA ALA A 313 -2.96 20.74 8.82
C ALA A 313 -3.37 19.52 7.95
N PRO A 314 -4.65 19.35 7.59
CA PRO A 314 -5.14 18.17 6.87
C PRO A 314 -4.38 17.84 5.55
N MET A 315 -3.78 18.83 4.90
CA MET A 315 -2.94 18.68 3.69
C MET A 315 -1.45 18.49 3.97
N PHE A 316 -1.11 18.25 5.25
CA PHE A 316 0.23 18.09 5.79
C PHE A 316 1.14 19.32 5.67
N LYS A 317 2.13 19.36 6.56
CA LYS A 317 3.17 20.39 6.66
C LYS A 317 4.46 19.84 7.24
N LEU A 318 5.53 20.64 7.22
CA LEU A 318 6.79 20.32 7.90
C LEU A 318 7.04 21.25 9.08
N ILE A 319 7.31 20.66 10.24
CA ILE A 319 7.66 21.37 11.47
C ILE A 319 9.02 20.91 11.99
N ARG A 320 9.73 21.79 12.68
CA ARG A 320 10.97 21.49 13.38
C ARG A 320 10.76 21.70 14.87
N ILE A 321 11.16 20.71 15.66
CA ILE A 321 10.92 20.66 17.11
C ILE A 321 12.27 20.67 17.80
N SER A 322 12.46 21.61 18.72
CA SER A 322 13.65 21.70 19.56
C SER A 322 13.72 20.56 20.57
N LEU A 323 14.87 19.88 20.64
CA LEU A 323 15.17 18.85 21.63
C LEU A 323 15.49 19.44 23.01
N ASN A 324 15.73 20.75 23.11
CA ASN A 324 16.10 21.41 24.36
C ASN A 324 14.87 21.83 25.18
N ASP A 325 13.86 22.40 24.51
CA ASP A 325 12.70 23.03 25.15
C ASP A 325 11.35 22.62 24.51
N GLY A 326 11.35 21.76 23.48
CA GLY A 326 10.14 21.31 22.80
C GLY A 326 9.50 22.37 21.91
N SER A 327 10.12 23.53 21.71
CA SER A 327 9.57 24.59 20.87
C SER A 327 9.40 24.14 19.42
N ILE A 328 8.25 24.47 18.82
CA ILE A 328 7.89 24.05 17.47
C ILE A 328 7.96 25.25 16.53
N LYS A 329 8.64 25.07 15.39
CA LYS A 329 8.68 26.03 14.28
C LYS A 329 8.18 25.38 13.01
N GLU A 330 7.26 26.03 12.32
CA GLU A 330 6.86 25.62 10.96
C GLU A 330 7.97 25.96 9.95
N ILE A 331 8.37 24.97 9.15
CA ILE A 331 9.43 25.08 8.14
C ILE A 331 8.81 25.18 6.74
N VAL A 332 7.84 24.32 6.46
CA VAL A 332 7.03 24.38 5.24
C VAL A 332 5.57 24.39 5.68
N PRO A 333 4.82 25.48 5.41
CA PRO A 333 3.41 25.57 5.78
C PRO A 333 2.56 24.58 5.00
N GLU A 334 1.36 24.33 5.51
CA GLU A 334 0.35 23.58 4.78
C GLU A 334 0.00 24.27 3.45
N ASN A 335 -0.10 23.50 2.37
CA ASN A 335 -0.64 23.99 1.11
C ASN A 335 -2.16 23.73 1.07
N PRO A 336 -3.02 24.74 0.83
CA PRO A 336 -4.47 24.59 0.91
C PRO A 336 -5.09 23.79 -0.26
N ARG A 337 -4.30 23.41 -1.28
CA ARG A 337 -4.80 22.72 -2.49
C ARG A 337 -4.11 21.40 -2.78
N HIS A 338 -2.89 21.22 -2.29
CA HIS A 338 -2.01 20.12 -2.70
C HIS A 338 -1.49 19.42 -1.47
N MET A 339 -1.71 18.12 -1.36
CA MET A 339 -1.31 17.39 -0.16
C MET A 339 0.19 17.14 -0.24
N LEU A 340 0.94 17.47 0.82
CA LEU A 340 2.32 17.03 0.95
C LEU A 340 2.33 15.52 1.27
N ASP A 341 2.79 14.71 0.33
CA ASP A 341 2.78 13.24 0.42
C ASP A 341 3.99 12.76 1.24
N TRP A 342 5.18 13.22 0.85
CA TRP A 342 6.41 12.89 1.55
C TRP A 342 7.51 13.93 1.33
N ALA A 343 8.51 13.88 2.21
CA ALA A 343 9.70 14.71 2.17
C ALA A 343 10.97 13.87 2.35
N ALA A 344 12.06 14.21 1.68
CA ALA A 344 13.33 13.50 1.79
C ALA A 344 14.55 14.45 1.70
N PRO A 345 15.45 14.45 2.70
CA PRO A 345 16.66 15.26 2.65
C PRO A 345 17.68 14.66 1.68
N VAL A 346 18.28 15.50 0.83
CA VAL A 346 19.28 15.12 -0.18
C VAL A 346 20.39 16.16 -0.27
N ALA A 347 21.57 15.77 -0.75
CA ALA A 347 22.66 16.70 -1.09
C ALA A 347 23.04 17.69 0.02
N GLY A 348 23.03 17.24 1.27
CA GLY A 348 23.43 17.97 2.47
C GLY A 348 22.39 18.98 2.96
N ASP A 349 21.95 19.87 2.07
CA ASP A 349 21.19 21.07 2.39
C ASP A 349 19.86 21.20 1.62
N ARG A 350 19.48 20.20 0.83
CA ARG A 350 18.25 20.20 0.04
C ARG A 350 17.23 19.25 0.61
N LEU A 351 15.97 19.53 0.30
CA LEU A 351 14.82 18.75 0.71
C LEU A 351 13.90 18.57 -0.49
N ILE A 352 13.69 17.33 -0.89
CA ILE A 352 12.70 16.98 -1.91
C ILE A 352 11.35 16.90 -1.24
N LEU A 353 10.36 17.63 -1.76
CA LEU A 353 8.95 17.50 -1.39
C LEU A 353 8.18 16.92 -2.56
N CYS A 354 7.41 15.88 -2.30
CA CYS A 354 6.45 15.33 -3.25
C CYS A 354 5.05 15.73 -2.82
N TYR A 355 4.30 16.34 -3.72
CA TYR A 355 2.89 16.68 -3.51
C TYR A 355 1.99 15.78 -4.34
N ILE A 356 0.75 15.62 -3.89
CA ILE A 356 -0.38 15.17 -4.71
C ILE A 356 -1.16 16.42 -5.15
N GLU A 357 -1.12 16.71 -6.45
CA GLU A 357 -1.83 17.82 -7.09
C GLU A 357 -2.91 17.27 -8.03
N ASP A 358 -4.16 17.25 -7.56
CA ASP A 358 -5.26 16.61 -8.29
C ASP A 358 -4.88 15.20 -8.75
N VAL A 359 -4.49 14.35 -7.80
CA VAL A 359 -4.14 12.92 -8.03
C VAL A 359 -2.96 12.71 -9.00
N LYS A 360 -2.01 13.64 -9.01
CA LYS A 360 -0.75 13.54 -9.77
C LYS A 360 0.41 13.89 -8.86
N ASN A 361 1.53 13.17 -8.96
CA ASN A 361 2.71 13.58 -8.22
C ASN A 361 3.45 14.74 -8.89
N THR A 362 3.85 15.71 -8.08
CA THR A 362 4.78 16.78 -8.45
C THR A 362 5.94 16.81 -7.46
N LEU A 363 7.13 17.17 -7.94
CA LEU A 363 8.33 17.21 -7.13
C LEU A 363 8.87 18.64 -7.06
N TYR A 364 9.25 19.07 -5.86
CA TYR A 364 9.86 20.36 -5.60
C TYR A 364 11.13 20.19 -4.78
N VAL A 365 12.15 21.00 -5.09
CA VAL A 365 13.38 21.07 -4.30
C VAL A 365 13.33 22.30 -3.43
N HIS A 366 13.49 22.11 -2.12
CA HIS A 366 13.49 23.14 -1.09
C HIS A 366 14.86 23.18 -0.39
N ASP A 367 15.17 24.29 0.26
CA ASP A 367 16.26 24.39 1.22
C ASP A 367 15.86 23.70 2.53
N LEU A 368 16.68 22.76 3.01
CA LEU A 368 16.41 21.92 4.18
C LEU A 368 16.29 22.70 5.49
N LYS A 369 16.98 23.84 5.60
CA LYS A 369 17.04 24.64 6.83
C LYS A 369 15.85 25.61 6.94
N SER A 370 15.57 26.33 5.87
CA SER A 370 14.57 27.39 5.81
C SER A 370 13.21 26.93 5.28
N GLY A 371 13.16 25.81 4.55
CA GLY A 371 11.95 25.36 3.84
C GLY A 371 11.65 26.15 2.57
N ALA A 372 12.49 27.11 2.19
CA ALA A 372 12.28 27.93 1.00
C ALA A 372 12.32 27.07 -0.27
N LEU A 373 11.32 27.25 -1.15
CA LEU A 373 11.32 26.63 -2.47
C LEU A 373 12.53 27.14 -3.27
N LEU A 374 13.30 26.22 -3.84
CA LEU A 374 14.38 26.52 -4.76
C LEU A 374 13.87 26.43 -6.20
N TYR A 375 13.32 25.28 -6.61
CA TYR A 375 12.79 25.06 -7.97
C TYR A 375 11.93 23.78 -8.06
N PRO A 376 10.99 23.71 -9.02
CA PRO A 376 10.24 22.48 -9.32
C PRO A 376 11.06 21.50 -10.18
N ILE A 377 10.68 20.22 -10.13
CA ILE A 377 11.10 19.16 -11.05
C ILE A 377 9.87 18.83 -11.92
N PRO A 378 9.86 19.23 -13.21
CA PRO A 378 8.69 19.05 -14.06
C PRO A 378 8.43 17.56 -14.34
N LEU A 379 7.19 17.12 -14.16
CA LEU A 379 6.74 15.75 -14.41
C LEU A 379 5.51 15.75 -15.33
N LYS A 380 5.33 14.66 -16.07
CA LYS A 380 4.07 14.36 -16.75
C LYS A 380 3.03 13.89 -15.73
N LEU A 381 1.77 13.74 -16.15
CA LEU A 381 0.72 13.07 -15.38
C LEU A 381 1.16 11.64 -15.03
N GLY A 382 1.27 11.35 -13.73
CA GLY A 382 1.69 10.06 -13.23
C GLY A 382 2.05 10.11 -11.75
N SER A 383 2.85 9.13 -11.35
CA SER A 383 3.22 8.91 -9.95
C SER A 383 4.71 8.63 -9.82
N ILE A 384 5.27 8.98 -8.67
CA ILE A 384 6.61 8.57 -8.28
C ILE A 384 6.51 7.19 -7.64
N SER A 385 6.91 6.15 -8.37
CA SER A 385 6.82 4.74 -7.95
C SER A 385 8.06 4.22 -7.23
N GLY A 386 9.13 5.03 -7.20
CA GLY A 386 10.34 4.72 -6.46
C GLY A 386 11.19 5.96 -6.25
N PHE A 387 11.90 6.02 -5.14
CA PHE A 387 12.80 7.12 -4.80
C PHE A 387 14.00 6.60 -4.04
N PHE A 388 15.18 7.11 -4.39
CA PHE A 388 16.37 6.99 -3.56
C PHE A 388 17.10 8.32 -3.52
N GLY A 389 17.36 8.81 -2.31
CA GLY A 389 18.18 9.97 -2.07
C GLY A 389 18.63 9.95 -0.61
N LYS A 390 19.81 10.50 -0.34
CA LYS A 390 20.33 10.65 1.02
C LYS A 390 20.91 12.04 1.20
N LYS A 391 20.76 12.59 2.40
CA LYS A 391 21.42 13.83 2.83
C LYS A 391 22.95 13.77 2.64
N THR A 392 23.56 12.60 2.80
CA THR A 392 25.02 12.41 2.67
C THR A 392 25.50 12.21 1.22
N LEU A 393 24.60 12.12 0.26
CA LEU A 393 24.92 11.90 -1.16
C LEU A 393 24.51 13.11 -1.99
N HIS A 394 25.25 13.37 -3.07
CA HIS A 394 24.99 14.48 -4.00
C HIS A 394 24.02 14.11 -5.12
N GLU A 395 23.60 12.86 -5.24
CA GLU A 395 22.70 12.41 -6.29
C GLU A 395 21.46 11.75 -5.71
N MET A 396 20.38 11.81 -6.47
CA MET A 396 19.15 11.08 -6.20
C MET A 396 18.63 10.41 -7.47
N PHE A 397 17.80 9.39 -7.27
CA PHE A 397 17.10 8.69 -8.32
C PHE A 397 15.62 8.66 -8.00
N PHE A 398 14.77 8.68 -9.03
CA PHE A 398 13.36 8.41 -8.87
C PHE A 398 12.81 7.66 -10.08
N SER A 399 11.85 6.77 -9.83
CA SER A 399 11.08 6.11 -10.86
C SER A 399 9.74 6.82 -11.01
N PHE A 400 9.38 7.13 -12.25
CA PHE A 400 8.09 7.69 -12.62
C PHE A 400 7.30 6.66 -13.42
N GLU A 401 6.01 6.51 -13.12
CA GLU A 401 5.10 5.68 -13.90
C GLU A 401 3.78 6.39 -14.17
N SER A 402 2.99 5.86 -15.11
CA SER A 402 1.64 6.33 -15.41
C SER A 402 0.84 5.19 -16.06
N PHE A 403 -0.44 5.40 -16.37
CA PHE A 403 -1.29 4.36 -16.96
C PHE A 403 -0.72 3.74 -18.25
N THR A 404 0.01 4.53 -19.04
CA THR A 404 0.59 4.14 -20.34
C THR A 404 2.12 4.09 -20.34
N ILE A 405 2.75 4.38 -19.20
CA ILE A 405 4.20 4.46 -19.03
C ILE A 405 4.61 3.45 -17.97
N PRO A 406 5.25 2.32 -18.34
CA PRO A 406 5.64 1.28 -17.37
C PRO A 406 6.55 1.79 -16.26
N ALA A 407 7.66 2.43 -16.64
CA ALA A 407 8.57 3.10 -15.73
C ALA A 407 9.57 3.95 -16.54
N ILE A 408 9.88 5.13 -16.05
CA ILE A 408 11.04 5.92 -16.45
C ILE A 408 11.87 6.18 -15.19
N ILE A 409 13.15 5.85 -15.23
CA ILE A 409 14.08 6.04 -14.12
C ILE A 409 14.92 7.26 -14.43
N TYR A 410 14.85 8.24 -13.54
CA TYR A 410 15.60 9.48 -13.63
C TYR A 410 16.71 9.54 -12.59
N ARG A 411 17.78 10.26 -12.93
CA ARG A 411 18.85 10.67 -12.03
C ARG A 411 18.92 12.18 -11.97
N VAL A 412 19.21 12.68 -10.79
CA VAL A 412 19.47 14.10 -10.56
C VAL A 412 20.76 14.21 -9.77
N ASP A 413 21.74 14.93 -10.32
CA ASP A 413 23.05 15.15 -9.71
C ASP A 413 23.18 16.61 -9.26
N PHE A 414 23.50 16.82 -7.99
CA PHE A 414 23.63 18.12 -7.35
C PHE A 414 25.09 18.57 -7.14
N ALA A 415 26.09 17.79 -7.57
CA ALA A 415 27.51 18.02 -7.26
C ALA A 415 28.09 19.34 -7.81
N SER A 416 27.54 19.85 -8.91
CA SER A 416 28.11 20.98 -9.67
C SER A 416 27.27 22.26 -9.66
N LEU A 417 26.19 22.31 -8.87
CA LEU A 417 25.16 23.35 -9.00
C LEU A 417 25.06 24.25 -7.78
N ASP A 418 25.02 25.57 -8.03
CA ASP A 418 24.53 26.51 -7.03
C ASP A 418 23.04 26.25 -6.71
N ARG A 419 22.55 26.80 -5.59
CA ARG A 419 21.17 26.58 -5.15
C ARG A 419 20.11 27.23 -6.05
N LYS A 420 20.50 28.03 -7.04
CA LYS A 420 19.59 28.83 -7.88
C LYS A 420 19.23 28.14 -9.19
N ASN A 421 20.06 27.22 -9.66
CA ASN A 421 19.84 26.52 -10.92
C ASN A 421 19.30 25.12 -10.69
N ALA A 422 18.23 24.77 -11.39
CA ALA A 422 17.74 23.41 -11.40
C ALA A 422 18.74 22.48 -12.13
N PRO A 423 19.05 21.30 -11.58
CA PRO A 423 19.84 20.29 -12.27
C PRO A 423 19.13 19.80 -13.53
N GLU A 424 19.93 19.33 -14.48
CA GLU A 424 19.42 18.47 -15.54
C GLU A 424 18.89 17.17 -14.92
N ILE A 425 17.71 16.74 -15.39
CA ILE A 425 17.10 15.48 -15.00
C ILE A 425 17.48 14.47 -16.07
N GLU A 426 18.44 13.60 -15.76
CA GLU A 426 18.96 12.59 -16.68
C GLU A 426 18.01 11.38 -16.72
N GLU A 427 17.48 11.04 -17.89
CA GLU A 427 16.76 9.78 -18.08
C GLU A 427 17.76 8.63 -18.18
N LEU A 428 17.90 7.86 -17.10
CA LEU A 428 18.79 6.70 -17.08
C LEU A 428 18.22 5.52 -17.85
N ARG A 429 16.90 5.34 -17.77
CA ARG A 429 16.23 4.18 -18.33
C ARG A 429 14.76 4.44 -18.57
N ARG A 430 14.27 3.96 -19.70
CA ARG A 430 12.85 3.87 -20.02
C ARG A 430 12.48 2.43 -20.30
N VAL A 431 11.52 1.93 -19.53
CA VAL A 431 10.95 0.61 -19.73
C VAL A 431 9.87 0.70 -20.80
N ASN A 432 10.04 -0.05 -21.88
CA ASN A 432 9.10 -0.10 -22.99
C ASN A 432 8.47 -1.49 -23.10
N VAL A 433 7.19 -1.54 -23.45
CA VAL A 433 6.48 -2.79 -23.69
C VAL A 433 6.25 -2.92 -25.18
N LYS A 434 6.65 -4.06 -25.76
CA LYS A 434 6.61 -4.26 -27.21
C LYS A 434 5.20 -4.05 -27.75
N GLY A 435 5.09 -3.11 -28.68
CA GLY A 435 3.84 -2.80 -29.38
C GLY A 435 2.82 -2.01 -28.56
N ILE A 436 3.14 -1.57 -27.35
CA ILE A 436 2.34 -0.63 -26.54
C ILE A 436 3.07 0.70 -26.55
N THR A 437 2.45 1.73 -27.11
CA THR A 437 3.03 3.08 -27.18
C THR A 437 2.05 4.08 -26.62
N GLU A 438 2.56 5.12 -25.93
CA GLU A 438 1.72 6.14 -25.27
C GLU A 438 0.70 6.76 -26.23
N ASP A 439 1.06 6.94 -27.50
CA ASP A 439 0.26 7.57 -28.53
C ASP A 439 -0.90 6.71 -29.05
N GLN A 440 -1.05 5.46 -28.61
CA GLN A 440 -2.24 4.64 -28.91
C GLN A 440 -3.42 4.96 -27.99
N PHE A 441 -3.13 5.53 -26.82
CA PHE A 441 -4.08 5.66 -25.73
C PHE A 441 -4.39 7.13 -25.43
N THR A 442 -5.51 7.34 -24.75
CA THR A 442 -5.85 8.62 -24.11
C THR A 442 -6.01 8.37 -22.63
N VAL A 443 -5.48 9.29 -21.82
CA VAL A 443 -5.73 9.38 -20.38
C VAL A 443 -6.42 10.72 -20.12
N GLN A 444 -7.68 10.69 -19.67
CA GLN A 444 -8.45 11.88 -19.34
C GLN A 444 -8.70 11.91 -17.84
N GLN A 445 -8.47 13.06 -17.21
CA GLN A 445 -8.96 13.33 -15.87
C GLN A 445 -10.27 14.10 -15.98
N VAL A 446 -11.32 13.61 -15.33
CA VAL A 446 -12.61 14.29 -15.23
C VAL A 446 -12.96 14.47 -13.75
N PHE A 447 -13.86 15.40 -13.48
CA PHE A 447 -14.48 15.58 -12.18
C PHE A 447 -15.98 15.41 -12.35
N PHE A 448 -16.59 14.54 -11.54
CA PHE A 448 -18.03 14.31 -11.55
C PHE A 448 -18.65 14.69 -10.21
N GLU A 449 -19.92 15.07 -10.22
CA GLU A 449 -20.66 15.36 -8.99
C GLU A 449 -21.10 14.04 -8.34
N SER A 450 -20.77 13.87 -7.05
CA SER A 450 -21.38 12.85 -6.21
C SER A 450 -22.82 13.24 -5.82
N ARG A 451 -23.51 12.35 -5.11
CA ARG A 451 -24.88 12.55 -4.64
C ARG A 451 -25.06 13.85 -3.85
N ASP A 452 -24.09 14.21 -3.02
CA ASP A 452 -24.08 15.43 -2.20
C ASP A 452 -23.44 16.64 -2.89
N LYS A 453 -23.19 16.55 -4.21
CA LYS A 453 -22.55 17.57 -5.04
C LYS A 453 -21.04 17.78 -4.82
N THR A 454 -20.40 16.91 -4.04
CA THR A 454 -18.93 16.87 -3.97
C THR A 454 -18.35 16.53 -5.34
N MET A 455 -17.35 17.27 -5.81
CA MET A 455 -16.62 16.95 -7.04
C MET A 455 -15.59 15.86 -6.77
N VAL A 456 -15.70 14.72 -7.43
CA VAL A 456 -14.81 13.57 -7.26
C VAL A 456 -13.99 13.37 -8.54
N PRO A 457 -12.65 13.21 -8.46
CA PRO A 457 -11.82 12.94 -9.63
C PRO A 457 -12.01 11.52 -10.14
N MET A 458 -11.89 11.35 -11.46
CA MET A 458 -11.78 10.04 -12.09
C MET A 458 -10.86 10.12 -13.30
N PHE A 459 -9.93 9.16 -13.40
CA PHE A 459 -9.17 8.94 -14.62
C PHE A 459 -9.89 7.97 -15.53
N ILE A 460 -9.93 8.27 -16.83
CA ILE A 460 -10.49 7.42 -17.88
C ILE A 460 -9.40 7.13 -18.91
N VAL A 461 -9.12 5.84 -19.12
CA VAL A 461 -8.12 5.33 -20.05
C VAL A 461 -8.80 4.55 -21.16
N SER A 462 -8.55 4.93 -22.41
CA SER A 462 -9.11 4.29 -23.61
C SER A 462 -8.11 4.35 -24.77
N LEU A 463 -8.46 3.76 -25.92
CA LEU A 463 -7.78 4.05 -27.18
C LEU A 463 -8.13 5.48 -27.63
N LYS A 464 -7.27 6.10 -28.44
CA LYS A 464 -7.54 7.45 -29.00
C LYS A 464 -8.82 7.54 -29.80
N ASP A 465 -9.12 6.51 -30.58
CA ASP A 465 -10.27 6.49 -31.50
C ASP A 465 -11.53 5.85 -30.86
N THR A 466 -11.55 5.68 -29.53
CA THR A 466 -12.71 5.14 -28.82
C THR A 466 -13.91 6.10 -28.94
N LEU A 467 -15.02 5.61 -29.50
CA LEU A 467 -16.26 6.36 -29.63
C LEU A 467 -17.06 6.35 -28.32
N LYS A 468 -17.68 7.47 -27.97
CA LYS A 468 -18.62 7.57 -26.83
C LYS A 468 -20.06 7.30 -27.29
N ASP A 469 -20.35 6.04 -27.61
CA ASP A 469 -21.64 5.57 -28.15
C ASP A 469 -22.34 4.52 -27.26
N SER A 470 -21.93 4.43 -25.98
CA SER A 470 -22.42 3.46 -24.99
C SER A 470 -22.12 1.99 -25.29
N THR A 471 -21.29 1.68 -26.28
CA THR A 471 -20.99 0.29 -26.67
C THR A 471 -19.70 -0.28 -26.08
N ASN A 472 -18.84 0.54 -25.45
CA ASN A 472 -17.56 0.05 -24.93
C ASN A 472 -17.76 -0.79 -23.65
N PRO A 473 -17.09 -1.95 -23.53
CA PRO A 473 -16.97 -2.63 -22.26
C PRO A 473 -16.10 -1.78 -21.32
N THR A 474 -16.56 -1.54 -20.10
CA THR A 474 -15.90 -0.63 -19.17
C THR A 474 -15.65 -1.31 -17.85
N MET A 475 -14.46 -1.13 -17.28
CA MET A 475 -14.15 -1.54 -15.92
C MET A 475 -13.90 -0.30 -15.06
N LEU A 476 -14.75 -0.09 -14.07
CA LEU A 476 -14.64 0.95 -13.06
C LEU A 476 -13.95 0.38 -11.81
N ASN A 477 -12.83 0.98 -11.43
CA ASN A 477 -11.99 0.61 -10.30
C ASN A 477 -12.10 1.65 -9.18
N GLY A 478 -12.09 1.20 -7.92
CA GLY A 478 -12.04 2.08 -6.75
C GLY A 478 -11.57 1.36 -5.49
N TYR A 479 -11.20 2.17 -4.49
CA TYR A 479 -10.82 1.71 -3.15
C TYR A 479 -11.58 2.48 -2.06
N GLY A 480 -11.26 3.76 -1.84
CA GLY A 480 -12.00 4.66 -0.95
C GLY A 480 -11.94 4.30 0.53
N GLY A 481 -10.77 4.47 1.17
CA GLY A 481 -10.60 4.23 2.60
C GLY A 481 -9.14 4.22 3.04
N PHE A 482 -8.90 4.23 4.35
CA PHE A 482 -7.60 4.04 4.99
C PHE A 482 -6.55 5.10 4.65
N ASN A 483 -6.99 6.31 4.26
CA ASN A 483 -6.09 7.40 3.86
C ASN A 483 -5.15 6.98 2.70
N TYR A 484 -5.60 6.04 1.86
CA TYR A 484 -4.85 5.52 0.72
C TYR A 484 -5.26 6.27 -0.56
N SER A 485 -4.30 6.91 -1.22
CA SER A 485 -4.51 7.59 -2.51
C SER A 485 -4.38 6.59 -3.67
N ASP A 486 -5.41 6.44 -4.52
CA ASP A 486 -5.37 5.58 -5.72
C ASP A 486 -4.70 6.32 -6.89
N MET A 487 -3.37 6.35 -6.89
CA MET A 487 -2.55 7.11 -7.82
C MET A 487 -2.42 6.42 -9.20
N PRO A 488 -2.17 7.16 -10.30
CA PRO A 488 -1.92 6.57 -11.61
C PRO A 488 -0.75 5.58 -11.61
N TYR A 489 -1.00 4.34 -12.05
CA TYR A 489 0.04 3.31 -12.15
C TYR A 489 -0.11 2.45 -13.40
N PHE A 490 0.99 1.84 -13.84
CA PHE A 490 0.99 1.03 -15.04
C PHE A 490 0.45 -0.38 -14.80
N SER A 491 -0.37 -0.88 -15.71
CA SER A 491 -0.87 -2.25 -15.65
C SER A 491 -1.03 -2.86 -17.04
N ILE A 492 -0.27 -3.92 -17.30
CA ILE A 492 -0.37 -4.69 -18.55
C ILE A 492 -1.78 -5.23 -18.75
N SER A 493 -2.43 -5.76 -17.72
CA SER A 493 -3.77 -6.32 -17.84
C SER A 493 -4.82 -5.26 -18.17
N ARG A 494 -4.70 -4.03 -17.63
CA ARG A 494 -5.56 -2.90 -17.99
C ARG A 494 -5.38 -2.51 -19.46
N LEU A 495 -4.14 -2.32 -19.92
CA LEU A 495 -3.89 -1.96 -21.32
C LEU A 495 -4.23 -3.08 -22.29
N PHE A 496 -4.06 -4.34 -21.88
CA PHE A 496 -4.52 -5.49 -22.64
C PHE A 496 -6.05 -5.43 -22.86
N PHE A 497 -6.82 -5.14 -21.81
CA PHE A 497 -8.27 -4.96 -21.91
C PHE A 497 -8.63 -3.81 -22.85
N VAL A 498 -8.03 -2.64 -22.67
CA VAL A 498 -8.27 -1.47 -23.54
C VAL A 498 -7.98 -1.78 -25.00
N ARG A 499 -6.82 -2.40 -25.27
CA ARG A 499 -6.34 -2.63 -26.64
C ARG A 499 -7.08 -3.76 -27.36
N TYR A 500 -7.29 -4.89 -26.71
CA TYR A 500 -7.80 -6.09 -27.38
C TYR A 500 -9.32 -6.28 -27.27
N PHE A 501 -9.96 -5.58 -26.33
CA PHE A 501 -11.42 -5.61 -26.16
C PHE A 501 -12.08 -4.27 -26.49
N GLY A 502 -11.32 -3.26 -26.93
CA GLY A 502 -11.82 -1.89 -27.11
C GLY A 502 -12.35 -1.32 -25.79
N GLY A 503 -11.79 -1.77 -24.67
CA GLY A 503 -12.31 -1.47 -23.35
C GLY A 503 -11.96 -0.07 -22.88
N VAL A 504 -12.71 0.40 -21.88
CA VAL A 504 -12.43 1.63 -21.13
C VAL A 504 -12.10 1.25 -19.68
N ILE A 505 -11.02 1.79 -19.14
CA ILE A 505 -10.71 1.69 -17.71
C ILE A 505 -11.01 3.02 -17.06
N ALA A 506 -11.80 3.00 -16.00
CA ALA A 506 -12.06 4.16 -15.17
C ALA A 506 -11.51 3.90 -13.75
N CYS A 507 -10.78 4.84 -13.18
CA CYS A 507 -10.27 4.77 -11.80
C CYS A 507 -10.81 6.00 -11.06
N ALA A 508 -11.73 5.78 -10.12
CA ALA A 508 -12.38 6.86 -9.37
C ALA A 508 -11.68 7.07 -8.01
N ASN A 509 -11.31 8.31 -7.75
CA ASN A 509 -10.56 8.74 -6.56
C ASN A 509 -11.52 9.18 -5.45
N LEU A 510 -12.18 8.18 -4.86
CA LEU A 510 -13.29 8.34 -3.92
C LEU A 510 -12.84 8.96 -2.59
N ARG A 511 -13.79 9.54 -1.85
CA ARG A 511 -13.59 9.86 -0.42
C ARG A 511 -13.20 8.62 0.38
N GLY A 512 -12.63 8.83 1.56
CA GLY A 512 -11.94 7.78 2.33
C GLY A 512 -10.49 7.59 1.90
N GLY A 513 -10.11 7.98 0.67
CA GLY A 513 -8.71 8.08 0.27
C GLY A 513 -8.01 9.32 0.85
N SER A 514 -6.81 9.64 0.37
CA SER A 514 -6.00 10.77 0.82
C SER A 514 -5.67 11.80 -0.27
N GLU A 515 -6.34 11.72 -1.42
CA GLU A 515 -6.04 12.55 -2.58
C GLU A 515 -6.13 14.06 -2.30
N TYR A 516 -7.00 14.43 -1.35
CA TYR A 516 -7.18 15.80 -0.85
C TYR A 516 -7.02 15.87 0.67
N GLY A 517 -6.07 15.11 1.23
CA GLY A 517 -5.68 15.16 2.63
C GLY A 517 -6.70 14.53 3.59
N GLU A 518 -6.48 14.76 4.89
CA GLU A 518 -7.21 14.08 5.96
C GLU A 518 -8.72 14.35 5.93
N ASN A 519 -9.16 15.52 5.46
CA ASN A 519 -10.58 15.81 5.33
C ASN A 519 -11.26 14.93 4.26
N TRP A 520 -10.55 14.57 3.19
CA TRP A 520 -11.03 13.65 2.17
C TRP A 520 -11.19 12.23 2.72
N HIS A 521 -10.25 11.82 3.57
CA HIS A 521 -10.29 10.56 4.31
C HIS A 521 -11.50 10.52 5.24
N LEU A 522 -11.60 11.46 6.19
CA LEU A 522 -12.69 11.52 7.18
C LEU A 522 -14.09 11.64 6.56
N ALA A 523 -14.19 12.25 5.37
CA ALA A 523 -15.45 12.34 4.63
C ALA A 523 -15.95 11.01 4.05
N GLY A 524 -15.14 9.94 4.15
CA GLY A 524 -15.49 8.58 3.70
C GLY A 524 -15.16 7.48 4.72
N THR A 525 -15.02 7.80 6.01
CA THR A 525 -14.84 6.81 7.08
C THR A 525 -16.04 6.73 8.01
N ARG A 526 -16.12 5.65 8.81
CA ARG A 526 -17.11 5.44 9.88
C ARG A 526 -18.54 5.76 9.45
N GLU A 527 -19.23 6.67 10.13
CA GLU A 527 -20.60 7.08 9.80
C GLU A 527 -20.74 7.70 8.40
N ASN A 528 -19.64 8.21 7.83
CA ASN A 528 -19.59 8.76 6.48
C ASN A 528 -19.22 7.72 5.42
N LYS A 529 -19.03 6.44 5.78
CA LYS A 529 -18.57 5.40 4.83
C LYS A 529 -19.52 5.22 3.64
N GLN A 530 -20.81 5.51 3.80
CA GLN A 530 -21.79 5.51 2.71
C GLN A 530 -21.43 6.51 1.58
N ASN A 531 -20.76 7.63 1.90
CA ASN A 531 -20.33 8.60 0.89
C ASN A 531 -19.38 7.97 -0.14
N VAL A 532 -18.56 7.00 0.27
CA VAL A 532 -17.66 6.28 -0.64
C VAL A 532 -18.44 5.49 -1.67
N PHE A 533 -19.54 4.85 -1.24
CA PHE A 533 -20.41 4.08 -2.13
C PHE A 533 -21.19 5.02 -3.05
N ASP A 534 -21.70 6.13 -2.52
CA ASP A 534 -22.40 7.16 -3.30
C ASP A 534 -21.48 7.79 -4.36
N ASP A 535 -20.20 8.06 -4.03
CA ASP A 535 -19.18 8.52 -4.99
C ASP A 535 -18.98 7.51 -6.12
N PHE A 536 -18.87 6.22 -5.80
CA PHE A 536 -18.62 5.17 -6.78
C PHE A 536 -19.83 4.87 -7.67
N ILE A 537 -21.04 4.92 -7.10
CA ILE A 537 -22.30 4.87 -7.84
C ILE A 537 -22.40 6.05 -8.80
N SER A 538 -22.08 7.27 -8.34
CA SER A 538 -22.10 8.47 -9.18
C SER A 538 -21.05 8.41 -10.30
N ALA A 539 -19.90 7.77 -10.06
CA ALA A 539 -18.90 7.50 -11.10
C ALA A 539 -19.45 6.58 -12.20
N ALA A 540 -20.19 5.53 -11.81
CA ALA A 540 -20.86 4.62 -12.74
C ALA A 540 -21.92 5.35 -13.59
N GLU A 541 -22.76 6.15 -12.94
CA GLU A 541 -23.78 6.97 -13.62
C GLU A 541 -23.14 7.97 -14.59
N TYR A 542 -22.06 8.66 -14.18
CA TYR A 542 -21.31 9.55 -15.05
C TYR A 542 -20.84 8.84 -16.33
N LEU A 543 -20.25 7.64 -16.21
CA LEU A 543 -19.77 6.88 -17.36
C LEU A 543 -20.90 6.47 -18.31
N ILE A 544 -22.09 6.17 -17.78
CA ILE A 544 -23.27 5.81 -18.57
C ILE A 544 -23.86 7.05 -19.26
N ASP A 545 -24.08 8.14 -18.53
CA ASP A 545 -24.68 9.37 -19.03
C ASP A 545 -23.83 10.04 -20.10
N HIS A 546 -22.51 9.98 -19.95
CA HIS A 546 -21.56 10.52 -20.93
C HIS A 546 -21.23 9.52 -22.05
N LYS A 547 -21.99 8.43 -22.15
CA LYS A 547 -21.95 7.43 -23.21
C LYS A 547 -20.61 6.73 -23.38
N TYR A 548 -19.80 6.64 -22.32
CA TYR A 548 -18.63 5.76 -22.33
C TYR A 548 -19.08 4.30 -22.40
N THR A 549 -20.18 3.95 -21.72
CA THR A 549 -20.70 2.58 -21.64
C THR A 549 -22.22 2.54 -21.42
N CYS A 550 -22.76 1.36 -21.13
CA CYS A 550 -24.11 1.13 -20.60
C CYS A 550 -24.05 0.09 -19.48
N SER A 551 -25.10 -0.03 -18.65
CA SER A 551 -25.08 -0.89 -17.46
C SER A 551 -24.66 -2.33 -17.74
N LYS A 552 -25.18 -2.94 -18.82
CA LYS A 552 -24.84 -4.33 -19.22
C LYS A 552 -23.37 -4.55 -19.56
N LYS A 553 -22.63 -3.47 -19.82
CA LYS A 553 -21.22 -3.48 -20.23
C LYS A 553 -20.30 -2.84 -19.19
N LEU A 554 -20.84 -2.39 -18.06
CA LEU A 554 -20.07 -1.83 -16.96
C LEU A 554 -19.76 -2.93 -15.94
N ALA A 555 -18.47 -3.20 -15.76
CA ALA A 555 -17.95 -4.02 -14.67
C ALA A 555 -17.40 -3.12 -13.56
N ILE A 556 -17.59 -3.52 -12.31
CA ILE A 556 -16.92 -2.90 -11.15
C ILE A 556 -15.86 -3.83 -10.59
N HIS A 557 -14.72 -3.27 -10.19
CA HIS A 557 -13.58 -4.02 -9.66
C HIS A 557 -13.01 -3.35 -8.42
N GLY A 558 -12.73 -4.15 -7.39
CA GLY A 558 -12.12 -3.67 -6.16
C GLY A 558 -11.55 -4.81 -5.32
N GLY A 559 -10.53 -4.51 -4.53
CA GLY A 559 -9.84 -5.47 -3.68
C GLY A 559 -9.75 -5.01 -2.22
N SER A 560 -9.81 -5.94 -1.26
CA SER A 560 -9.76 -5.62 0.18
C SER A 560 -10.91 -4.66 0.60
N ASN A 561 -10.64 -3.44 1.06
CA ASN A 561 -11.68 -2.40 1.24
C ASN A 561 -12.43 -2.07 -0.07
N GLY A 562 -11.74 -2.09 -1.22
CA GLY A 562 -12.39 -2.02 -2.53
C GLY A 562 -13.31 -3.22 -2.81
N GLY A 563 -13.07 -4.36 -2.17
CA GLY A 563 -13.96 -5.52 -2.21
C GLY A 563 -15.27 -5.27 -1.44
N LEU A 564 -15.19 -4.62 -0.27
CA LEU A 564 -16.39 -4.12 0.44
C LEU A 564 -17.15 -3.12 -0.45
N LEU A 565 -16.44 -2.16 -1.05
CA LEU A 565 -17.00 -1.16 -1.96
C LEU A 565 -17.85 -1.79 -3.07
N VAL A 566 -17.27 -2.72 -3.84
CA VAL A 566 -18.01 -3.31 -4.96
C VAL A 566 -19.13 -4.23 -4.51
N ALA A 567 -18.98 -4.91 -3.36
CA ALA A 567 -20.08 -5.68 -2.77
C ALA A 567 -21.25 -4.77 -2.39
N ALA A 568 -21.00 -3.72 -1.60
CA ALA A 568 -22.03 -2.77 -1.17
C ALA A 568 -22.73 -2.10 -2.36
N CYS A 569 -21.97 -1.58 -3.33
CA CYS A 569 -22.55 -0.93 -4.51
C CYS A 569 -23.39 -1.91 -5.34
N SER A 570 -22.93 -3.14 -5.51
CA SER A 570 -23.67 -4.16 -6.28
C SER A 570 -25.01 -4.54 -5.63
N GLN A 571 -25.15 -4.40 -4.31
CA GLN A 571 -26.41 -4.63 -3.61
C GLN A 571 -27.30 -3.38 -3.56
N GLN A 572 -26.70 -2.19 -3.47
CA GLN A 572 -27.43 -0.92 -3.44
C GLN A 572 -28.03 -0.55 -4.79
N ARG A 573 -27.29 -0.78 -5.88
CA ARG A 573 -27.65 -0.39 -7.24
C ARG A 573 -27.32 -1.50 -8.25
N PRO A 574 -27.87 -2.73 -8.09
CA PRO A 574 -27.55 -3.88 -8.94
C PRO A 574 -27.81 -3.62 -10.43
N GLU A 575 -28.75 -2.73 -10.76
CA GLU A 575 -29.13 -2.41 -12.14
C GLU A 575 -28.07 -1.60 -12.92
N LEU A 576 -27.06 -1.04 -12.24
CA LEU A 576 -25.98 -0.28 -12.88
C LEU A 576 -24.88 -1.17 -13.47
N TYR A 577 -24.77 -2.44 -13.07
CA TYR A 577 -23.59 -3.25 -13.33
C TYR A 577 -23.91 -4.54 -14.09
N GLY A 578 -23.08 -4.86 -15.08
CA GLY A 578 -23.12 -6.12 -15.81
C GLY A 578 -22.21 -7.20 -15.22
N ALA A 579 -21.21 -6.80 -14.42
CA ALA A 579 -20.29 -7.72 -13.74
C ALA A 579 -19.69 -7.08 -12.46
N VAL A 580 -19.38 -7.92 -11.47
CA VAL A 580 -18.75 -7.52 -10.20
C VAL A 580 -17.51 -8.39 -9.98
N LEU A 581 -16.33 -7.77 -9.94
CA LEU A 581 -15.05 -8.44 -9.72
C LEU A 581 -14.54 -8.08 -8.33
N ASN A 582 -14.91 -8.91 -7.36
CA ASN A 582 -14.55 -8.73 -5.97
C ASN A 582 -13.30 -9.56 -5.62
N ARG A 583 -12.23 -8.91 -5.12
CA ARG A 583 -11.01 -9.60 -4.69
C ARG A 583 -10.80 -9.45 -3.19
N VAL A 584 -10.72 -10.55 -2.45
CA VAL A 584 -10.33 -10.59 -1.02
C VAL A 584 -11.04 -9.53 -0.16
N GLY A 585 -12.33 -9.29 -0.42
CA GLY A 585 -13.06 -8.20 0.23
C GLY A 585 -13.49 -8.49 1.67
N VAL A 586 -13.64 -7.43 2.46
CA VAL A 586 -14.18 -7.50 3.82
C VAL A 586 -15.71 -7.51 3.74
N MET A 587 -16.33 -8.67 3.98
CA MET A 587 -17.78 -8.86 3.75
C MET A 587 -18.63 -8.87 5.02
N ASP A 588 -18.09 -9.40 6.11
CA ASP A 588 -18.76 -9.37 7.41
C ASP A 588 -18.27 -8.17 8.22
N MET A 589 -19.04 -7.08 8.14
CA MET A 589 -18.72 -5.84 8.83
C MET A 589 -19.05 -5.87 10.33
N LEU A 590 -19.73 -6.90 10.82
CA LEU A 590 -20.04 -7.06 12.25
C LEU A 590 -18.96 -7.86 12.99
N ARG A 591 -18.10 -8.59 12.27
CA ARG A 591 -17.11 -9.49 12.86
C ARG A 591 -15.67 -9.31 12.38
N PHE A 592 -15.42 -8.46 11.37
CA PHE A 592 -14.07 -8.25 10.82
C PHE A 592 -12.99 -8.05 11.90
N HIS A 593 -13.32 -7.36 13.00
CA HIS A 593 -12.39 -7.01 14.07
C HIS A 593 -11.95 -8.18 14.95
N LYS A 594 -12.57 -9.35 14.80
CA LYS A 594 -12.30 -10.54 15.60
C LYS A 594 -11.18 -11.41 15.04
N PHE A 595 -10.80 -11.23 13.77
CA PHE A 595 -9.84 -12.10 13.07
C PHE A 595 -8.51 -11.38 12.80
N THR A 596 -7.40 -12.11 12.94
CA THR A 596 -6.04 -11.69 12.54
C THR A 596 -5.67 -10.25 12.96
N ILE A 597 -5.60 -9.33 12.00
CA ILE A 597 -5.29 -7.90 12.18
C ILE A 597 -6.52 -7.02 11.98
N GLY A 598 -7.72 -7.59 11.76
CA GLY A 598 -8.93 -6.83 11.46
C GLY A 598 -9.32 -5.83 12.56
N GLY A 599 -8.91 -6.07 13.80
CA GLY A 599 -9.05 -5.09 14.90
C GLY A 599 -8.34 -3.75 14.63
N ALA A 600 -7.35 -3.72 13.74
CA ALA A 600 -6.68 -2.51 13.29
C ALA A 600 -7.57 -1.62 12.41
N TRP A 601 -8.66 -2.15 11.83
CA TRP A 601 -9.52 -1.42 10.89
C TRP A 601 -10.71 -0.73 11.56
N ILE A 602 -10.88 -0.89 12.87
CA ILE A 602 -11.90 -0.18 13.67
C ILE A 602 -11.90 1.35 13.46
N PRO A 603 -10.75 2.03 13.33
CA PRO A 603 -10.73 3.47 13.07
C PRO A 603 -11.43 3.86 11.78
N GLU A 604 -11.31 3.03 10.74
CA GLU A 604 -11.93 3.23 9.44
C GLU A 604 -13.43 2.89 9.48
N TYR A 605 -13.79 1.75 10.07
CA TYR A 605 -15.14 1.18 9.93
C TYR A 605 -16.04 1.35 11.15
N GLY A 606 -15.51 1.70 12.31
CA GLY A 606 -16.20 1.60 13.59
C GLY A 606 -16.03 0.24 14.28
N ASN A 607 -16.42 0.18 15.55
CA ASN A 607 -16.40 -1.05 16.35
C ASN A 607 -17.82 -1.61 16.51
N PRO A 608 -18.17 -2.77 15.92
CA PRO A 608 -19.50 -3.38 16.07
C PRO A 608 -19.93 -3.64 17.53
N ASP A 609 -18.96 -3.78 18.45
CA ASP A 609 -19.24 -3.98 19.88
C ASP A 609 -19.64 -2.66 20.59
N VAL A 610 -19.66 -1.52 19.89
CA VAL A 610 -20.11 -0.19 20.38
C VAL A 610 -21.46 0.14 19.76
N ALA A 611 -22.45 0.53 20.58
CA ALA A 611 -23.83 0.71 20.15
C ALA A 611 -24.02 1.82 19.12
N GLU A 612 -23.29 2.91 19.24
CA GLU A 612 -23.29 4.03 18.30
C GLU A 612 -22.75 3.59 16.94
N ASP A 613 -21.65 2.84 16.93
CA ASP A 613 -20.97 2.39 15.72
C ASP A 613 -21.79 1.33 14.98
N PHE A 614 -22.35 0.38 15.72
CA PHE A 614 -23.22 -0.67 15.19
C PHE A 614 -24.34 -0.10 14.30
N LYS A 615 -24.93 1.04 14.68
CA LYS A 615 -26.06 1.64 13.93
C LYS A 615 -25.72 1.97 12.48
N PHE A 616 -24.53 2.50 12.21
CA PHE A 616 -24.13 2.82 10.84
C PHE A 616 -23.50 1.61 10.14
N ILE A 617 -22.71 0.79 10.85
CA ILE A 617 -22.12 -0.45 10.30
C ILE A 617 -23.20 -1.39 9.77
N TYR A 618 -24.27 -1.60 10.55
CA TYR A 618 -25.38 -2.46 10.18
C TYR A 618 -26.07 -2.01 8.89
N LYS A 619 -26.15 -0.69 8.65
CA LYS A 619 -26.77 -0.13 7.43
C LYS A 619 -25.93 -0.33 6.17
N LEU A 620 -24.60 -0.40 6.28
CA LEU A 620 -23.71 -0.50 5.11
C LEU A 620 -23.98 -1.75 4.27
N VAL A 621 -24.32 -2.88 4.91
CA VAL A 621 -24.42 -4.19 4.25
C VAL A 621 -25.70 -4.95 4.58
N TYR A 622 -26.28 -4.83 5.78
CA TYR A 622 -27.32 -5.77 6.25
C TYR A 622 -28.76 -5.29 6.06
N VAL A 623 -28.99 -3.98 5.98
CA VAL A 623 -30.35 -3.44 5.75
C VAL A 623 -30.85 -3.76 4.34
N LEU A 624 -29.95 -3.80 3.35
CA LEU A 624 -30.28 -4.12 1.96
C LEU A 624 -30.67 -5.59 1.77
N LEU A 625 -30.03 -6.51 2.51
CA LEU A 625 -30.37 -7.95 2.48
C LEU A 625 -31.80 -8.22 3.00
N SER A 626 -32.26 -7.43 3.98
CA SER A 626 -33.58 -7.65 4.61
C SER A 626 -34.78 -7.30 3.70
N GLU A 627 -34.59 -6.39 2.72
CA GLU A 627 -35.63 -6.06 1.74
C GLU A 627 -35.64 -7.06 0.56
N PHE A 628 -34.51 -7.72 0.26
CA PHE A 628 -34.41 -8.73 -0.80
C PHE A 628 -34.77 -10.15 -0.37
N LEU A 629 -34.63 -10.50 0.91
CA LEU A 629 -35.00 -11.82 1.46
C LEU A 629 -36.52 -12.01 1.66
N GLN A 630 -37.35 -11.10 1.13
CA GLN A 630 -38.82 -11.26 1.09
C GLN A 630 -39.35 -11.90 -0.21
N PHE A 631 -38.48 -12.46 -1.07
CA PHE A 631 -38.89 -13.16 -2.30
C PHE A 631 -38.65 -14.66 -2.27
#